data_AF-A0A453CQU1-F1
#
_entry.id   AF-A0A453CQU1-F1
#
_cell.length_a   1.000
_cell.length_b   1.000
_cell.length_c   1.000
_cell.angle_alpha   90.00
_cell.angle_beta   90.00
_cell.angle_gamma   90.00
#
_symmetry.space_group_name_H-M   'P 1'
#
loop_
_entity.id
_entity.type
_entity.pdbx_description
1 polymer ?
#
loop_
_entity_poly.entity_id
_entity_poly.type
_entity_poly.pdbx_seq_one_letter_code
_entity_poly.pdbx_strand_id
1 'polypeptide(L)'
;RDGGAVRLEHMRWLVRRGRWYDALFYLNIFLPPLKSERRSLRARIFHNFLLMHGRFADVVAGNKDPYLDKQYANGRSNSTDAERRFRSMNYSILAPDAGQLRAAIDWDRVRSHAEFVVRKMALATPELRRPMVLPSRCMMPHDVLPIGTGLFRKRRVKKQGPQPPKREATALKQYYY
;
A
#
# COMPACT_ATOMS: atom_id res chain seq x y z
N ARG A 1 -7.81 25.59 9.24
CA ARG A 1 -8.18 24.21 9.69
C ARG A 1 -8.80 23.44 8.51
N ASP A 2 -8.31 23.68 7.27
CA ASP A 2 -9.10 23.48 6.04
C ASP A 2 -8.58 22.39 5.10
N GLY A 3 -7.42 21.79 5.41
CA GLY A 3 -6.83 20.76 4.55
C GLY A 3 -7.72 19.51 4.40
N GLY A 4 -8.61 19.20 5.34
CA GLY A 4 -9.55 18.07 5.23
C GLY A 4 -10.55 18.22 4.08
N ALA A 5 -11.11 19.41 3.90
CA ALA A 5 -12.11 19.69 2.88
C ALA A 5 -11.50 19.68 1.47
N VAL A 6 -10.35 20.32 1.28
CA VAL A 6 -9.65 20.37 -0.02
C VAL A 6 -9.26 18.97 -0.51
N ARG A 7 -8.84 18.08 0.41
CA ARG A 7 -8.49 16.68 0.08
C ARG A 7 -9.69 15.86 -0.37
N LEU A 8 -10.83 16.07 0.29
CA LEU A 8 -12.07 15.36 -0.06
C LEU A 8 -12.61 15.81 -1.41
N GLU A 9 -12.59 17.11 -1.68
CA GLU A 9 -12.99 17.64 -2.98
C GLU A 9 -12.09 17.15 -4.12
N HIS A 10 -10.77 17.04 -3.89
CA HIS A 10 -9.88 16.45 -4.89
C HIS A 10 -10.22 14.99 -5.19
N MET A 11 -10.46 14.17 -4.16
CA MET A 11 -10.88 12.78 -4.33
C MET A 11 -12.20 12.68 -5.11
N ARG A 12 -13.18 13.51 -4.76
CA ARG A 12 -14.48 13.58 -5.46
C ARG A 12 -14.29 13.95 -6.92
N TRP A 13 -13.46 14.96 -7.20
CA TRP A 13 -13.15 15.38 -8.57
C TRP A 13 -12.52 14.26 -9.40
N LEU A 14 -11.54 13.52 -8.84
CA LEU A 14 -10.92 12.38 -9.53
C LEU A 14 -11.97 11.32 -9.91
N VAL A 15 -12.85 10.97 -8.97
CA VAL A 15 -13.92 10.00 -9.17
C VAL A 15 -14.93 10.47 -10.21
N ARG A 16 -15.36 11.74 -10.15
CA ARG A 16 -16.30 12.32 -11.11
C ARG A 16 -15.77 12.30 -12.54
N ARG A 17 -14.45 12.46 -12.69
CA ARG A 17 -13.71 12.38 -13.97
C ARG A 17 -13.38 10.96 -14.41
N GLY A 18 -13.70 9.93 -13.62
CA GLY A 18 -13.37 8.54 -13.93
C GLY A 18 -11.89 8.20 -13.76
N ARG A 19 -11.13 9.02 -13.05
CA ARG A 19 -9.71 8.81 -12.75
C ARG A 19 -9.54 7.88 -11.55
N TRP A 20 -10.00 6.64 -11.69
CA TRP A 20 -10.11 5.67 -10.58
C TRP A 20 -8.77 5.27 -9.97
N TYR A 21 -7.75 5.03 -10.80
CA TYR A 21 -6.42 4.66 -10.33
C TYR A 21 -5.70 5.81 -9.65
N ASP A 22 -5.89 7.04 -10.13
CA ASP A 22 -5.38 8.23 -9.47
C ASP A 22 -6.07 8.45 -8.12
N ALA A 23 -7.40 8.25 -8.05
CA ALA A 23 -8.14 8.28 -6.79
C ALA A 23 -7.64 7.20 -5.82
N LEU A 24 -7.37 5.99 -6.32
CA LEU A 24 -6.84 4.88 -5.53
C LEU A 24 -5.42 5.18 -5.01
N PHE A 25 -4.55 5.70 -5.88
CA PHE A 25 -3.20 6.14 -5.52
C PHE A 25 -3.27 7.23 -4.44
N TYR A 26 -4.09 8.26 -4.68
CA TYR A 26 -4.32 9.35 -3.75
C TYR A 26 -4.82 8.86 -2.39
N LEU A 27 -5.78 7.93 -2.37
CA LEU A 27 -6.27 7.31 -1.13
C LEU A 27 -5.13 6.63 -0.36
N ASN A 28 -4.30 5.85 -1.05
CA ASN A 28 -3.25 5.06 -0.43
C ASN A 28 -2.12 5.89 0.20
N ILE A 29 -1.97 7.18 -0.16
CA ILE A 29 -1.04 8.11 0.51
C ILE A 29 -1.38 8.24 2.00
N PHE A 30 -2.66 8.15 2.34
CA PHE A 30 -3.17 8.39 3.70
C PHE A 30 -3.43 7.11 4.49
N LEU A 31 -3.34 5.95 3.85
CA LEU A 31 -3.67 4.67 4.47
C LEU A 31 -2.41 3.89 4.82
N PRO A 32 -2.43 3.11 5.92
CA PRO A 32 -1.40 2.10 6.15
C PRO A 32 -1.27 1.13 4.97
N PRO A 33 -0.11 0.45 4.82
CA PRO A 33 0.09 -0.56 3.78
C PRO A 33 -1.06 -1.59 3.75
N LEU A 34 -1.38 -2.11 2.56
CA LEU A 34 -2.59 -2.94 2.36
C LEU A 34 -2.65 -4.18 3.27
N LYS A 35 -1.50 -4.80 3.52
CA LYS A 35 -1.36 -5.99 4.38
C LYS A 35 -1.23 -5.64 5.87
N SER A 36 -1.24 -4.36 6.23
CA SER A 36 -1.11 -3.94 7.62
C SER A 36 -2.38 -4.23 8.43
N GLU A 37 -2.20 -4.77 9.63
CA GLU A 37 -3.27 -4.91 10.63
C GLU A 37 -3.81 -3.55 11.10
N ARG A 38 -2.99 -2.50 10.98
CA ARG A 38 -3.40 -1.11 11.31
C ARG A 38 -4.41 -0.54 10.31
N ARG A 39 -4.62 -1.19 9.16
CA ARG A 39 -5.56 -0.75 8.14
C ARG A 39 -6.96 -1.25 8.47
N SER A 40 -7.85 -0.33 8.78
CA SER A 40 -9.23 -0.59 9.16
C SER A 40 -10.01 -1.30 8.04
N LEU A 41 -11.07 -2.01 8.45
CA LEU A 41 -12.01 -2.60 7.50
C LEU A 41 -12.62 -1.55 6.56
N ARG A 42 -12.94 -0.35 7.07
CA ARG A 42 -13.47 0.76 6.27
C ARG A 42 -12.48 1.20 5.18
N ALA A 43 -11.20 1.32 5.52
CA ALA A 43 -10.15 1.65 4.56
C ALA A 43 -9.94 0.56 3.49
N ARG A 44 -10.10 -0.71 3.86
CA ARG A 44 -10.04 -1.85 2.92
C ARG A 44 -11.25 -1.84 1.97
N ILE A 45 -12.45 -1.59 2.48
CA ILE A 45 -13.67 -1.45 1.68
C ILE A 45 -13.54 -0.28 0.70
N PHE A 46 -13.06 0.88 1.17
CA PHE A 46 -12.90 2.06 0.31
C PHE A 46 -11.85 1.82 -0.78
N HIS A 47 -10.72 1.19 -0.45
CA HIS A 47 -9.74 0.77 -1.45
C HIS A 47 -10.36 -0.16 -2.51
N ASN A 48 -11.07 -1.20 -2.08
CA ASN A 48 -11.72 -2.14 -3.00
C ASN A 48 -12.79 -1.47 -3.86
N PHE A 49 -13.55 -0.53 -3.31
CA PHE A 49 -14.54 0.23 -4.07
C PHE A 49 -13.90 0.96 -5.26
N LEU A 50 -12.80 1.70 -5.03
CA LEU A 50 -12.09 2.41 -6.10
C LEU A 50 -11.44 1.45 -7.09
N LEU A 51 -10.83 0.36 -6.61
CA LEU A 51 -10.21 -0.66 -7.46
C LEU A 51 -11.24 -1.32 -8.39
N MET A 52 -12.42 -1.66 -7.87
CA MET A 52 -13.48 -2.28 -8.66
C MET A 52 -14.02 -1.34 -9.74
N HIS A 53 -14.20 -0.06 -9.44
CA HIS A 53 -14.59 0.91 -10.46
C HIS A 53 -13.51 1.16 -11.52
N GLY A 54 -12.23 1.11 -11.15
CA GLY A 54 -11.12 1.11 -12.13
C GLY A 54 -11.22 -0.06 -13.10
N ARG A 55 -11.44 -1.28 -12.59
CA ARG A 55 -11.62 -2.48 -13.42
C ARG A 55 -12.83 -2.40 -14.34
N PHE A 56 -13.97 -1.91 -13.84
CA PHE A 56 -15.14 -1.69 -14.71
C PHE A 56 -14.81 -0.70 -15.83
N ALA A 57 -14.13 0.41 -15.51
CA ALA A 57 -13.75 1.40 -16.51
C ALA A 57 -12.77 0.86 -17.56
N ASP A 58 -11.82 0.03 -17.14
CA ASP A 58 -10.89 -0.64 -18.07
C ASP A 58 -11.63 -1.56 -19.03
N VAL A 59 -12.52 -2.40 -18.51
CA VAL A 59 -13.32 -3.31 -19.35
C VAL A 59 -14.23 -2.54 -20.29
N VAL A 60 -14.82 -1.42 -19.85
CA VAL A 60 -15.61 -0.52 -20.71
C VAL A 60 -14.77 0.12 -21.80
N ALA A 61 -13.51 0.46 -21.51
CA ALA A 61 -12.56 0.97 -22.50
C ALA A 61 -12.02 -0.13 -23.45
N GLY A 62 -12.45 -1.39 -23.29
CA GLY A 62 -12.02 -2.52 -24.11
C GLY A 62 -10.74 -3.20 -23.63
N ASN A 63 -10.21 -2.80 -22.47
CA ASN A 63 -9.06 -3.45 -21.86
C ASN A 63 -9.49 -4.77 -21.20
N LYS A 64 -8.66 -5.81 -21.34
CA LYS A 64 -8.87 -7.08 -20.65
C LYS A 64 -8.28 -7.00 -19.25
N ASP A 65 -9.06 -7.34 -18.21
CA ASP A 65 -8.50 -7.53 -16.87
C ASP A 65 -7.96 -8.98 -16.76
N PRO A 66 -6.64 -9.17 -16.63
CA PRO A 66 -6.00 -10.49 -16.63
C PRO A 66 -6.30 -11.30 -15.34
N TYR A 67 -6.90 -10.66 -14.33
CA TYR A 67 -7.25 -11.29 -13.06
C TYR A 67 -8.74 -11.64 -12.95
N LEU A 68 -9.55 -11.31 -13.95
CA LEU A 68 -11.00 -11.50 -13.92
C LEU A 68 -11.41 -12.95 -13.69
N ASP A 69 -10.99 -13.83 -14.59
CA ASP A 69 -11.40 -15.24 -14.54
C ASP A 69 -10.88 -15.91 -13.26
N LYS A 70 -9.66 -15.58 -12.84
CA LYS A 70 -9.06 -16.15 -11.63
C LYS A 70 -9.76 -15.69 -10.35
N GLN A 71 -10.28 -14.46 -10.31
CA GLN A 71 -10.86 -13.87 -9.10
C GLN A 71 -12.38 -14.09 -9.00
N TYR A 72 -13.07 -14.18 -10.14
CA TYR A 72 -14.53 -14.25 -10.20
C TYR A 72 -15.07 -15.58 -10.74
N ALA A 73 -14.36 -16.27 -11.65
CA ALA A 73 -14.80 -17.57 -12.17
C ALA A 73 -14.36 -18.74 -11.26
N ASN A 74 -13.18 -18.65 -10.63
CA ASN A 74 -12.73 -19.66 -9.67
C ASN A 74 -13.36 -19.44 -8.28
N GLY A 75 -14.51 -20.08 -8.05
CA GLY A 75 -15.15 -20.11 -6.75
C GLY A 75 -14.23 -20.76 -5.70
N ARG A 76 -13.81 -20.01 -4.68
CA ARG A 76 -13.25 -20.63 -3.47
C ARG A 76 -14.34 -21.48 -2.82
N SER A 77 -14.06 -22.76 -2.53
CA SER A 77 -15.01 -23.72 -1.95
C SER A 77 -15.70 -23.23 -0.68
N ASN A 78 -15.07 -22.32 0.06
CA ASN A 78 -15.56 -21.84 1.37
C ASN A 78 -16.27 -20.46 1.29
N SER A 79 -16.76 -20.06 0.11
CA SER A 79 -17.41 -18.74 -0.03
C SER A 79 -18.86 -18.77 0.47
N THR A 80 -19.26 -17.72 1.19
CA THR A 80 -20.65 -17.55 1.62
C THR A 80 -21.58 -17.34 0.42
N ASP A 81 -22.90 -17.55 0.59
CA ASP A 81 -23.87 -17.27 -0.48
C ASP A 81 -23.84 -15.80 -0.91
N ALA A 82 -23.77 -14.89 0.05
CA ALA A 82 -23.65 -13.46 -0.21
C ALA A 82 -22.40 -13.13 -1.06
N GLU A 83 -21.24 -13.69 -0.71
CA GLU A 83 -20.02 -13.51 -1.50
C GLU A 83 -20.15 -14.04 -2.93
N ARG A 84 -20.79 -15.19 -3.11
CA ARG A 84 -21.04 -15.75 -4.44
C ARG A 84 -21.96 -14.86 -5.26
N ARG A 85 -23.05 -14.36 -4.67
CA ARG A 85 -23.94 -13.39 -5.32
C ARG A 85 -23.21 -12.11 -5.71
N PHE A 86 -22.39 -11.55 -4.81
CA PHE A 86 -21.59 -10.37 -5.12
C PHE A 86 -20.60 -10.62 -6.26
N ARG A 87 -19.93 -11.78 -6.29
CA ARG A 87 -19.04 -12.13 -7.41
C ARG A 87 -19.81 -12.25 -8.72
N SER A 88 -20.95 -12.93 -8.71
CA SER A 88 -21.80 -13.08 -9.90
C SER A 88 -22.26 -11.73 -10.46
N MET A 89 -22.73 -10.82 -9.60
CA MET A 89 -23.13 -9.46 -10.02
C MET A 89 -21.96 -8.65 -10.59
N ASN A 90 -20.75 -8.78 -10.04
CA ASN A 90 -19.58 -8.11 -10.62
C ASN A 90 -19.18 -8.74 -11.96
N TYR A 91 -19.23 -10.06 -12.05
CA TYR A 91 -18.86 -10.79 -13.25
C TYR A 91 -19.81 -10.51 -14.41
N SER A 92 -21.12 -10.33 -14.16
CA SER A 92 -22.08 -10.00 -15.23
C SER A 92 -21.76 -8.69 -15.95
N ILE A 93 -21.00 -7.77 -15.32
CA ILE A 93 -20.53 -6.52 -15.94
C ILE A 93 -19.15 -6.70 -16.56
N LEU A 94 -18.27 -7.46 -15.90
CA LEU A 94 -16.87 -7.60 -16.30
C LEU A 94 -16.64 -8.68 -17.37
N ALA A 95 -17.60 -9.59 -17.57
CA ALA A 95 -17.44 -10.70 -18.49
C ALA A 95 -17.19 -10.22 -19.93
N PRO A 96 -16.36 -10.94 -20.71
CA PRO A 96 -16.00 -10.52 -22.06
C PRO A 96 -17.22 -10.32 -22.99
N ASP A 97 -18.26 -11.12 -22.82
CA ASP A 97 -19.51 -11.14 -23.58
C ASP A 97 -20.54 -10.11 -23.11
N ALA A 98 -20.34 -9.45 -21.96
CA ALA A 98 -21.25 -8.46 -21.39
C ALA A 98 -21.27 -7.09 -22.11
N GLY A 99 -20.88 -7.04 -23.39
CA GLY A 99 -20.74 -5.79 -24.16
C GLY A 99 -22.03 -4.98 -24.26
N GLN A 100 -23.15 -5.65 -24.55
CA GLN A 100 -24.46 -4.99 -24.65
C GLN A 100 -24.91 -4.39 -23.32
N LEU A 101 -24.71 -5.11 -22.21
CA LEU A 101 -25.02 -4.60 -20.87
C LEU A 101 -24.17 -3.37 -20.54
N ARG A 102 -22.86 -3.42 -20.81
CA ARG A 102 -21.94 -2.29 -20.58
C ARG A 102 -22.32 -1.05 -21.38
N ALA A 103 -22.76 -1.24 -22.63
CA ALA A 103 -23.22 -0.15 -23.49
C ALA A 103 -24.53 0.50 -22.99
N ALA A 104 -25.40 -0.26 -22.32
CA ALA A 104 -26.65 0.23 -21.77
C ALA A 104 -26.49 0.98 -20.43
N ILE A 105 -25.34 0.88 -19.76
CA ILE A 105 -25.10 1.54 -18.48
C ILE A 105 -24.76 3.01 -18.68
N ASP A 106 -25.45 3.89 -17.95
CA ASP A 106 -25.08 5.30 -17.83
C ASP A 106 -23.87 5.45 -16.88
N TRP A 107 -22.68 5.40 -17.47
CA TRP A 107 -21.42 5.54 -16.75
C TRP A 107 -21.23 6.92 -16.12
N ASP A 108 -21.90 7.96 -16.61
CA ASP A 108 -21.84 9.29 -16.01
C ASP A 108 -22.63 9.36 -14.70
N ARG A 109 -23.80 8.74 -14.69
CA ARG A 109 -24.57 8.54 -13.47
C ARG A 109 -23.85 7.64 -12.47
N VAL A 110 -23.16 6.59 -12.93
CA VAL A 110 -22.30 5.75 -12.06
C VAL A 110 -21.22 6.60 -11.40
N ARG A 111 -20.48 7.42 -12.15
CA ARG A 111 -19.44 8.30 -11.60
C ARG A 111 -20.01 9.34 -10.63
N SER A 112 -21.13 9.95 -10.98
CA SER A 112 -21.81 10.95 -10.13
C SER A 112 -22.28 10.35 -8.80
N HIS A 113 -22.82 9.12 -8.85
CA HIS A 113 -23.21 8.41 -7.63
C HIS A 113 -21.99 7.97 -6.82
N ALA A 114 -20.94 7.47 -7.48
CA ALA A 114 -19.70 7.07 -6.82
C ALA A 114 -19.05 8.25 -6.09
N GLU A 115 -19.07 9.46 -6.66
CA GLU A 115 -18.59 10.68 -6.01
C GLU A 115 -19.28 10.91 -4.65
N PHE A 116 -20.61 10.76 -4.61
CA PHE A 116 -21.39 10.88 -3.38
C PHE A 116 -21.05 9.79 -2.36
N VAL A 117 -20.88 8.53 -2.81
CA VAL A 117 -20.52 7.41 -1.94
C VAL A 117 -19.12 7.59 -1.36
N VAL A 118 -18.17 8.07 -2.17
CA VAL A 118 -16.80 8.37 -1.78
C VAL A 118 -16.75 9.41 -0.67
N ARG A 119 -17.60 10.44 -0.74
CA ARG A 119 -17.75 11.40 0.36
C ARG A 119 -18.14 10.71 1.67
N LYS A 120 -19.14 9.81 1.64
CA LYS A 120 -19.57 9.06 2.83
C LYS A 120 -18.48 8.13 3.35
N MET A 121 -17.82 7.39 2.46
CA MET A 121 -16.74 6.48 2.83
C MET A 121 -15.56 7.22 3.46
N ALA A 122 -15.21 8.39 2.93
CA ALA A 122 -14.12 9.19 3.47
C ALA A 122 -14.38 9.61 4.91
N LEU A 123 -15.59 10.08 5.21
CA LEU A 123 -16.02 10.47 6.56
C LEU A 123 -16.11 9.28 7.54
N ALA A 124 -16.43 8.09 7.01
CA ALA A 124 -16.52 6.86 7.77
C ALA A 124 -15.16 6.17 8.02
N THR A 125 -14.12 6.55 7.27
CA THR A 125 -12.80 5.91 7.34
C THR A 125 -11.95 6.57 8.43
N PRO A 126 -11.61 5.86 9.52
CA PRO A 126 -10.97 6.47 10.68
C PRO A 126 -9.57 7.03 10.39
N GLU A 127 -8.82 6.41 9.46
CA GLU A 127 -7.52 6.90 9.00
C GLU A 127 -7.61 8.29 8.37
N LEU A 128 -8.79 8.66 7.86
CA LEU A 128 -9.01 9.94 7.21
C LEU A 128 -9.62 11.01 8.12
N ARG A 129 -10.04 10.64 9.35
CA ARG A 129 -10.70 11.55 10.30
C ARG A 129 -9.76 12.50 11.02
N ARG A 130 -8.53 12.06 11.29
CA ARG A 130 -7.52 12.96 11.88
C ARG A 130 -7.10 13.94 10.79
N PRO A 131 -6.75 15.21 11.12
CA PRO A 131 -5.97 16.00 10.19
C PRO A 131 -4.72 15.18 9.93
N MET A 132 -4.69 14.50 8.77
CA MET A 132 -3.57 13.65 8.42
C MET A 132 -2.40 14.62 8.29
N VAL A 133 -1.61 14.69 9.34
CA VAL A 133 -0.19 14.96 9.20
C VAL A 133 0.21 13.84 8.26
N LEU A 134 0.53 14.17 7.00
CA LEU A 134 1.30 13.23 6.17
C LEU A 134 2.32 12.62 7.13
N PRO A 135 2.50 11.29 7.21
CA PRO A 135 3.68 10.80 7.89
C PRO A 135 4.80 11.65 7.30
N SER A 136 5.46 12.44 8.14
CA SER A 136 6.59 13.24 7.69
C SER A 136 7.51 12.18 7.13
N ARG A 137 7.47 11.96 5.81
CA ARG A 137 8.50 11.29 5.07
C ARG A 137 9.66 12.26 5.03
N CYS A 138 10.09 12.72 6.20
CA CYS A 138 11.49 12.85 6.48
C CYS A 138 12.02 11.41 6.53
N MET A 139 12.02 10.75 5.36
CA MET A 139 13.11 9.83 5.06
C MET A 139 14.33 10.72 5.27
N MET A 140 15.10 10.38 6.29
CA MET A 140 16.29 11.15 6.52
C MET A 140 17.18 10.95 5.29
N PRO A 141 18.00 11.94 4.90
CA PRO A 141 18.81 11.84 3.69
C PRO A 141 19.64 10.54 3.59
N HIS A 142 19.97 9.94 4.74
CA HIS A 142 20.69 8.66 4.86
C HIS A 142 19.85 7.40 4.57
N ASP A 143 18.52 7.50 4.43
CA ASP A 143 17.63 6.39 4.08
C ASP A 143 17.53 6.17 2.55
N VAL A 144 17.95 7.17 1.76
CA VAL A 144 17.80 7.18 0.30
C VAL A 144 19.15 7.23 -0.40
N LEU A 145 20.14 7.88 0.22
CA LEU A 145 21.48 7.98 -0.31
C LEU A 145 22.44 7.25 0.63
N PRO A 146 23.44 6.51 0.12
CA PRO A 146 24.51 5.92 0.93
C PRO A 146 25.49 7.02 1.36
N ILE A 147 24.98 8.11 1.90
CA ILE A 147 25.75 9.24 2.42
C ILE A 147 25.42 9.32 3.91
N GLY A 148 25.91 8.31 4.63
CA GLY A 148 26.03 8.44 6.07
C GLY A 148 27.00 9.57 6.37
N THR A 149 26.62 10.51 7.22
CA THR A 149 27.56 11.42 7.90
C THR A 149 28.41 10.59 8.86
N GLY A 150 29.30 9.78 8.30
CA GLY A 150 30.23 8.92 9.00
C GLY A 150 31.41 9.73 9.54
N LEU A 151 31.17 10.52 10.59
CA LEU A 151 32.24 11.02 11.45
C LEU A 151 32.65 9.94 12.46
N PHE A 152 33.05 8.77 11.99
CA PHE A 152 33.82 7.82 12.79
C PHE A 152 34.89 7.17 11.92
N ARG A 153 36.02 7.88 11.78
CA ARG A 153 37.31 7.23 11.58
C ARG A 153 37.51 6.22 12.72
N LYS A 154 37.53 4.92 12.41
CA LYS A 154 38.30 3.96 13.22
C LYS A 154 39.34 3.28 12.34
N ARG A 155 40.57 3.73 12.60
CA ARG A 155 41.88 3.23 12.18
C ARG A 155 41.90 1.74 11.81
N ARG A 156 42.48 1.42 10.65
CA ARG A 156 43.09 0.10 10.41
C ARG A 156 44.19 -0.11 11.47
N VAL A 157 44.07 -1.15 12.29
CA VAL A 157 45.19 -1.64 13.12
C VAL A 157 45.82 -2.84 12.42
N LYS A 158 47.14 -2.76 12.28
CA LYS A 158 48.05 -3.69 11.61
C LYS A 158 48.11 -5.02 12.38
N LYS A 159 48.17 -6.14 11.65
CA LYS A 159 48.24 -7.52 12.17
C LYS A 159 49.32 -7.71 13.25
N GLN A 160 49.00 -8.44 14.32
CA GLN A 160 49.97 -9.24 15.08
C GLN A 160 49.37 -10.63 15.31
N GLY A 161 50.06 -11.66 14.81
CA GLY A 161 49.72 -13.06 15.08
C GLY A 161 50.08 -13.47 16.51
N PRO A 162 49.74 -14.70 16.92
CA PRO A 162 50.00 -15.17 18.29
C PRO A 162 51.50 -15.41 18.51
N GLN A 163 52.08 -14.85 19.56
CA GLN A 163 53.42 -15.18 20.07
C GLN A 163 53.27 -16.02 21.37
N PRO A 164 54.18 -16.99 21.63
CA PRO A 164 53.92 -18.19 22.43
C PRO A 164 54.06 -17.97 23.95
N PRO A 165 53.62 -18.93 24.80
CA PRO A 165 53.53 -18.74 26.24
C PRO A 165 54.91 -18.71 26.92
N LYS A 166 55.06 -17.81 27.89
CA LYS A 166 56.28 -17.69 28.71
C LYS A 166 56.37 -18.83 29.72
N ARG A 167 57.49 -19.55 29.65
CA ARG A 167 57.94 -20.55 30.63
C ARG A 167 58.13 -19.92 32.02
N GLU A 168 57.93 -20.79 32.99
CA GLU A 168 57.95 -20.60 34.43
C GLU A 168 59.28 -20.08 34.99
N ALA A 169 59.16 -19.55 36.20
CA ALA A 169 60.21 -19.06 37.07
C ALA A 169 61.31 -20.10 37.34
N THR A 170 62.57 -19.66 37.26
CA THR A 170 63.65 -20.17 38.13
C THR A 170 64.85 -19.23 38.06
N ALA A 171 64.84 -18.17 38.87
CA ALA A 171 66.08 -17.55 39.34
C ALA A 171 66.51 -18.30 40.59
N LEU A 172 67.26 -19.38 40.39
CA LEU A 172 68.02 -20.06 41.43
C LEU A 172 69.44 -19.46 41.44
N LYS A 173 69.90 -19.10 42.66
CA LYS A 173 71.32 -18.94 43.08
C LYS A 173 71.97 -17.64 42.58
N GLN A 174 72.21 -16.60 43.39
CA GLN A 174 72.92 -16.53 44.67
C GLN A 174 74.21 -17.37 44.69
N TYR A 175 75.33 -16.68 44.92
CA TYR A 175 76.74 -17.14 45.00
C TYR A 175 77.36 -17.41 43.62
N TYR A 176 78.50 -16.81 43.26
CA TYR A 176 79.78 -16.88 43.97
C TYR A 176 80.56 -15.55 43.96
N TYR A 177 81.45 -15.45 44.97
CA TYR A 177 82.57 -14.52 45.18
C TYR A 177 83.09 -13.75 43.96
#